data_AF-A0A962MHU8-F1
#
_entry.id   AF-A0A962MHU8-F1
#
_cell.length_a   1.000
_cell.length_b   1.000
_cell.length_c   1.000
_cell.angle_alpha   90.00
_cell.angle_beta   90.00
_cell.angle_gamma   90.00
#
_symmetry.space_group_name_H-M   'P 1'
#
loop_
_entity.id
_entity.type
_entity.pdbx_description
1 polymer ?
#
loop_
_entity_poly.entity_id
_entity_poly.type
_entity_poly.pdbx_seq_one_letter_code
_entity_poly.pdbx_strand_id
1 'polypeptide(L)'
;RRVEQLFAFADQIEQQVKNAQSRVNNLTQSILAKAFRGELTAEWRAQNPELISGENSAEALLARIKAERAAMQPVKQKRARQVRVKPRKAG
;
A
#
# COMPACT_ATOMS: atom_id res chain seq x y z
N ARG A 1 38.83 -2.28 41.29
CA ARG A 1 37.63 -1.62 41.88
C ARG A 1 37.08 -0.45 41.08
N ARG A 2 37.77 0.70 40.92
CA ARG A 2 37.17 1.86 40.20
C ARG A 2 36.96 1.60 38.69
N VAL A 3 37.92 0.93 38.06
CA VAL A 3 37.84 0.54 36.64
C VAL A 3 36.70 -0.44 36.39
N GLU A 4 36.54 -1.46 37.24
CA GLU A 4 35.42 -2.42 37.16
C GLU A 4 34.05 -1.75 37.28
N GLN A 5 33.92 -0.76 38.17
CA GLN A 5 32.68 0.03 38.32
C GLN A 5 32.35 0.83 37.05
N LEU A 6 33.36 1.40 36.39
CA LEU A 6 33.18 2.16 35.15
C LEU A 6 32.80 1.24 33.99
N PHE A 7 33.39 0.05 33.90
CA PHE A 7 32.97 -0.96 32.92
C PHE A 7 31.53 -1.42 33.15
N ALA A 8 31.15 -1.75 34.39
CA ALA A 8 29.77 -2.13 34.69
C ALA A 8 28.76 -1.01 34.35
N PHE A 9 29.15 0.25 34.56
CA PHE A 9 28.33 1.40 34.17
C PHE A 9 28.22 1.55 32.65
N ALA A 10 29.31 1.34 31.91
CA ALA A 10 29.29 1.34 30.45
C ALA A 10 28.39 0.24 29.89
N ASP A 11 28.46 -0.97 30.44
CA ASP A 11 27.61 -2.11 30.06
C ASP A 11 26.12 -1.78 30.29
N GLN A 12 25.80 -1.13 31.41
CA GLN A 12 24.43 -0.68 31.69
C GLN A 12 23.92 0.34 30.67
N ILE A 13 24.74 1.32 30.29
CA ILE A 13 24.38 2.30 29.25
C ILE A 13 24.17 1.58 27.92
N GLU A 14 25.06 0.68 27.55
CA GLU A 14 24.95 -0.08 26.30
C GLU A 14 23.64 -0.87 26.24
N GLN A 15 23.27 -1.53 27.35
CA GLN A 15 22.01 -2.26 27.43
C GLN A 15 20.78 -1.35 27.34
N GLN A 16 20.82 -0.17 27.96
CA GLN A 16 19.73 0.81 27.85
C GLN A 16 19.55 1.29 26.41
N VAL A 17 20.65 1.58 25.70
CA VAL A 17 20.63 1.98 24.30
C VAL A 17 20.06 0.86 23.42
N LYS A 18 20.51 -0.39 23.60
CA LYS A 18 19.97 -1.56 22.87
C LYS A 18 18.46 -1.71 23.07
N ASN A 19 17.99 -1.57 24.31
CA ASN A 19 16.57 -1.67 24.64
C ASN A 19 15.77 -0.53 24.00
N ALA A 20 16.26 0.71 24.07
CA ALA A 20 15.61 1.87 23.44
C ALA A 20 15.51 1.69 21.91
N GLN A 21 16.58 1.23 21.26
CA GLN A 21 16.59 0.98 19.83
C GLN A 21 15.56 -0.08 19.43
N SER A 22 15.47 -1.18 20.18
CA SER A 22 14.46 -2.23 19.94
C SER A 22 13.03 -1.67 20.04
N ARG A 23 12.76 -0.84 21.06
CA ARG A 23 11.45 -0.20 21.24
C ARG A 23 11.09 0.69 20.06
N VAL A 24 12.02 1.50 19.57
CA VAL A 24 11.79 2.37 18.40
C VAL A 24 11.50 1.54 17.15
N ASN A 25 12.31 0.50 16.89
CA ASN A 25 12.11 -0.37 15.73
C ASN A 25 10.72 -1.02 15.73
N ASN A 26 10.28 -1.53 16.89
CA ASN A 26 8.96 -2.14 17.04
C ASN A 26 7.83 -1.12 16.93
N LEU A 27 8.04 0.09 17.45
CA LEU A 27 7.04 1.16 17.41
C LEU A 27 6.74 1.58 15.96
N THR A 28 7.75 1.75 15.13
CA THR A 28 7.56 2.09 13.70
C THR A 28 6.69 1.06 13.01
N GLN A 29 6.98 -0.24 13.17
CA GLN A 29 6.20 -1.30 12.53
C GLN A 29 4.76 -1.35 13.07
N SER A 30 4.58 -1.16 14.38
CA SER A 30 3.25 -1.13 14.98
C SER A 30 2.41 0.05 14.46
N ILE A 31 3.00 1.24 14.36
CA ILE A 31 2.32 2.43 13.83
C ILE A 31 1.93 2.23 12.36
N LEU A 32 2.84 1.72 11.53
CA LEU A 32 2.56 1.45 10.11
C LEU A 32 1.41 0.43 9.97
N ALA A 33 1.44 -0.65 10.75
CA ALA A 33 0.38 -1.65 10.73
C ALA A 33 -0.98 -1.03 11.11
N LYS A 34 -1.02 -0.19 12.14
CA LYS A 34 -2.24 0.52 12.58
C LYS A 34 -2.73 1.54 11.56
N ALA A 35 -1.81 2.27 10.92
CA ALA A 35 -2.13 3.24 9.89
C ALA A 35 -2.77 2.56 8.67
N PHE A 36 -2.17 1.46 8.17
CA PHE A 36 -2.70 0.74 7.01
C PHE A 36 -4.04 0.05 7.28
N ARG A 37 -4.28 -0.43 8.50
CA ARG A 37 -5.61 -0.94 8.91
C ARG A 37 -6.64 0.19 9.08
N GLY A 38 -6.21 1.44 9.05
CA GLY A 38 -7.08 2.60 9.29
C GLY A 38 -7.51 2.73 10.74
N GLU A 39 -6.80 2.11 11.69
CA GLU A 39 -7.09 2.19 13.13
C GLU A 39 -6.88 3.62 13.65
N LEU A 40 -5.86 4.32 13.16
CA LEU A 40 -5.53 5.68 13.59
C LEU A 40 -6.58 6.73 13.17
N THR A 41 -7.43 6.41 12.19
CA THR A 41 -8.49 7.30 11.68
C THR A 41 -9.89 6.77 11.94
N ALA A 42 -10.04 5.67 12.69
CA ALA A 42 -11.32 5.00 12.89
C ALA A 42 -12.36 5.92 13.55
N GLU A 43 -11.96 6.62 14.62
CA GLU A 43 -12.84 7.56 15.34
C GLU A 43 -13.28 8.72 14.43
N TRP A 44 -12.32 9.32 13.71
CA TRP A 44 -12.63 10.39 12.76
C TRP A 44 -13.63 9.93 11.69
N ARG A 45 -13.47 8.72 11.15
CA ARG A 45 -14.43 8.17 10.17
C ARG A 45 -15.82 7.92 10.77
N ALA A 46 -15.91 7.53 12.04
CA ALA A 46 -17.18 7.36 12.74
C ALA A 46 -17.89 8.70 12.98
N GLN A 47 -17.13 9.77 13.22
CA GLN A 47 -17.67 11.12 13.43
C GLN A 47 -18.01 11.86 12.13
N ASN A 48 -17.46 11.44 10.98
CA ASN A 48 -17.65 12.09 9.68
C ASN A 48 -18.18 11.09 8.63
N PRO A 49 -19.31 10.40 8.89
CA PRO A 49 -19.82 9.36 7.99
C PRO A 49 -20.21 9.90 6.61
N GLU A 50 -20.66 11.16 6.51
CA GLU A 50 -21.06 11.82 5.26
C GLU A 50 -19.91 11.97 4.26
N LEU A 51 -18.66 12.04 4.73
CA LEU A 51 -17.48 12.19 3.88
C LEU A 51 -17.01 10.87 3.24
N ILE A 52 -17.53 9.73 3.69
CA ILE A 52 -17.06 8.40 3.27
C ILE A 52 -18.19 7.42 2.89
N SER A 53 -19.44 7.86 2.95
CA SER A 53 -20.62 7.05 2.63
C SER A 53 -21.41 7.63 1.44
N GLY A 54 -22.43 6.90 0.98
CA GLY A 54 -23.27 7.31 -0.14
C GLY A 54 -22.44 7.53 -1.41
N GLU A 55 -22.57 8.71 -2.02
CA GLU A 55 -21.81 9.09 -3.23
C GLU A 55 -20.29 9.20 -2.98
N ASN A 56 -19.89 9.48 -1.74
CA ASN A 56 -18.48 9.56 -1.33
C ASN A 56 -17.88 8.20 -0.96
N SER A 57 -18.65 7.11 -1.06
CA SER A 57 -18.18 5.76 -0.76
C SER A 57 -17.23 5.21 -1.83
N ALA A 58 -16.34 4.30 -1.41
CA ALA A 58 -15.46 3.58 -2.33
C ALA A 58 -16.26 2.71 -3.32
N GLU A 59 -17.38 2.15 -2.86
CA GLU A 59 -18.29 1.34 -3.67
C GLU A 59 -18.95 2.16 -4.78
N ALA A 60 -19.42 3.38 -4.47
CA ALA A 60 -19.98 4.30 -5.46
C ALA A 60 -18.94 4.70 -6.51
N LEU A 61 -17.72 5.04 -6.07
CA LEU A 61 -16.61 5.33 -6.99
C LEU A 61 -16.28 4.13 -7.88
N LEU A 62 -16.22 2.92 -7.33
CA LEU A 62 -15.95 1.70 -8.09
C LEU A 62 -17.04 1.42 -9.12
N ALA A 63 -18.31 1.61 -8.76
CA ALA A 63 -19.44 1.45 -9.68
C ALA A 63 -19.32 2.43 -10.85
N ARG A 64 -18.99 3.70 -10.57
CA ARG A 64 -18.76 4.73 -11.58
C ARG A 64 -17.60 4.37 -12.51
N ILE A 65 -16.45 3.96 -11.96
CA ILE A 65 -15.29 3.51 -12.76
C ILE A 65 -15.66 2.34 -13.69
N LYS A 66 -16.44 1.37 -13.19
CA LYS A 66 -16.89 0.23 -14.02
C LYS A 66 -17.83 0.66 -15.14
N ALA A 67 -18.78 1.53 -14.86
CA ALA A 67 -19.70 2.07 -15.86
C ALA A 67 -18.96 2.86 -16.94
N GLU A 68 -18.06 3.75 -16.55
CA GLU A 68 -17.22 4.53 -17.47
C GLU A 68 -16.34 3.62 -18.34
N ARG A 69 -15.70 2.59 -17.75
CA ARG A 69 -14.90 1.62 -18.50
C ARG A 69 -15.72 0.79 -19.50
N ALA A 70 -16.95 0.42 -19.15
CA ALA A 70 -17.83 -0.32 -20.04
C ALA A 70 -18.31 0.55 -21.23
N ALA A 71 -18.57 1.82 -20.97
CA ALA A 71 -18.92 2.80 -21.99
C ALA A 71 -17.73 3.10 -22.94
N MET A 72 -16.49 3.07 -22.42
CA MET A 72 -15.26 3.30 -23.17
C MET A 72 -14.69 2.06 -23.88
N GLN A 73 -15.50 1.09 -24.34
CA GLN A 73 -15.07 -0.20 -24.94
C GLN A 73 -13.65 -0.20 -25.54
N PRO A 74 -12.82 -1.24 -25.28
CA PRO A 74 -11.44 -1.25 -25.76
C PRO A 74 -11.46 -1.06 -27.26
N VAL A 75 -10.83 0.00 -27.74
CA VAL A 75 -10.50 0.15 -29.16
C VAL A 75 -9.73 -1.11 -29.51
N LYS A 76 -10.44 -2.10 -30.09
CA LYS A 76 -9.84 -3.34 -30.59
C LYS A 76 -8.79 -2.89 -31.57
N GLN A 77 -7.53 -2.87 -31.15
CA GLN A 77 -6.41 -2.69 -32.05
C GLN A 77 -6.45 -3.87 -33.02
N LYS A 78 -7.14 -3.69 -34.14
CA LYS A 78 -7.05 -4.55 -35.32
C LYS A 78 -5.66 -4.33 -35.92
N ARG A 79 -4.63 -4.81 -35.24
CA ARG A 79 -3.28 -4.95 -35.81
C ARG A 79 -2.99 -6.44 -35.88
N ALA A 80 -2.59 -6.86 -37.08
CA ALA A 80 -2.07 -8.17 -37.47
C ALA A 80 -3.08 -9.22 -38.01
N ARG A 81 -3.34 -9.15 -39.32
CA ARG A 81 -2.90 -10.17 -40.31
C ARG A 81 -3.49 -9.84 -41.69
N GLN A 82 -2.80 -8.99 -42.44
CA GLN A 82 -2.81 -9.07 -43.90
C GLN A 82 -1.45 -9.58 -44.35
N VAL A 83 -1.19 -10.88 -44.12
CA VAL A 83 -0.18 -11.58 -44.91
C VAL A 83 -0.91 -12.11 -46.14
N ARG A 84 -0.78 -11.39 -47.24
CA ARG A 84 -1.34 -11.74 -48.55
C ARG A 84 -0.58 -12.95 -49.09
N VAL A 85 -1.06 -14.17 -48.85
CA VAL A 85 -0.54 -15.37 -49.52
C VAL A 85 -1.08 -15.35 -50.96
N LYS A 86 -0.21 -15.06 -51.93
CA LYS A 86 -0.51 -15.27 -53.35
C LYS A 86 -0.44 -16.78 -53.66
N PRO A 87 -1.43 -17.40 -54.31
CA PRO A 87 -1.26 -18.75 -54.81
C PRO A 87 -0.36 -18.74 -56.05
N ARG A 88 0.62 -19.67 -56.11
CA ARG A 88 1.31 -20.05 -57.35
C ARG A 88 0.26 -20.66 -58.28
N LYS A 89 0.15 -20.17 -59.52
CA LYS A 89 -0.47 -20.93 -60.62
C LYS A 89 0.63 -21.45 -61.54
N ALA A 90 0.55 -22.75 -61.79
CA ALA A 90 1.21 -23.46 -62.87
C ALA A 90 0.61 -23.03 -64.21
N GLY A 91 1.45 -23.02 -65.24
CA GLY A 91 1.13 -22.64 -66.62
C GLY A 91 2.42 -22.26 -67.32
#